data_AF-A0A914CSH5-F1
#
_entry.id   AF-A0A914CSH5-F1
#
_cell.length_a   1.000
_cell.length_b   1.000
_cell.length_c   1.000
_cell.angle_alpha   90.00
_cell.angle_beta   90.00
_cell.angle_gamma   90.00
#
_symmetry.space_group_name_H-M   'P 1'
#
loop_
_entity.id
_entity.type
_entity.pdbx_description
1 polymer ?
#
loop_
_entity_poly.entity_id
_entity_poly.type
_entity_poly.pdbx_seq_one_letter_code
_entity_poly.pdbx_strand_id
1 'polypeptide(L)'
;MFSNNLTLPEGSEGLPISEDEEIICGEYETYTLARFLFIFVSSWIALFGTSGNLFLLYLFSARNYPNTPPTLYPGVLAILDAIICAMYIFLFGADAAIVFLHIKSLFVLYYIYVIPAFVISRITQLAIPYMLIFATLERFVWLAGD
;
A
#
# COMPACT_ATOMS: atom_id res chain seq x y z
N MET A 1 -2.33 64.29 -34.37
CA MET A 1 -3.29 63.63 -35.26
C MET A 1 -3.73 62.35 -34.58
N PHE A 2 -5.04 62.23 -34.35
CA PHE A 2 -5.78 61.10 -33.77
C PHE A 2 -5.56 60.69 -32.31
N SER A 3 -6.46 61.25 -31.50
CA SER A 3 -7.10 60.66 -30.32
C SER A 3 -7.63 59.25 -30.62
N ASN A 4 -7.53 58.33 -29.65
CA ASN A 4 -8.50 57.26 -29.47
C ASN A 4 -8.67 56.99 -27.97
N ASN A 5 -9.77 57.54 -27.45
CA ASN A 5 -10.40 57.16 -26.20
C ASN A 5 -10.79 55.68 -26.23
N LEU A 6 -10.35 54.89 -25.24
CA LEU A 6 -11.10 53.73 -24.79
C LEU A 6 -11.27 53.84 -23.27
N THR A 7 -12.52 54.10 -22.89
CA THR A 7 -13.00 54.26 -21.51
C THR A 7 -12.99 52.94 -20.73
N LEU A 8 -12.64 53.04 -19.45
CA LEU A 8 -12.59 52.06 -18.33
C LEU A 8 -13.81 51.11 -18.18
N PRO A 9 -13.67 49.99 -17.44
CA PRO A 9 -14.04 49.98 -16.02
C PRO A 9 -12.98 49.30 -15.12
N GLU A 10 -12.53 49.99 -14.07
CA GLU A 10 -12.91 49.80 -12.66
C GLU A 10 -12.25 48.61 -11.96
N GLY A 11 -11.47 48.95 -10.92
CA GLY A 11 -11.34 48.10 -9.75
C GLY A 11 -10.11 47.19 -9.71
N SER A 12 -8.98 47.73 -9.27
CA SER A 12 -8.13 47.14 -8.23
C SER A 12 -6.87 47.97 -8.13
N GLU A 13 -6.86 48.85 -7.13
CA GLU A 13 -5.68 49.61 -6.72
C GLU A 13 -4.47 48.68 -6.58
N GLY A 14 -3.35 49.08 -7.18
CA GLY A 14 -2.09 48.35 -7.11
C GLY A 14 -1.59 48.29 -5.67
N LEU A 15 -1.72 47.12 -5.06
CA LEU A 15 -1.02 46.79 -3.83
C LEU A 15 0.44 46.46 -4.19
N PRO A 16 1.44 47.04 -3.52
CA PRO A 16 2.83 46.66 -3.74
C PRO A 16 2.99 45.20 -3.30
N ILE A 17 3.20 44.32 -4.26
CA ILE A 17 3.48 42.91 -4.00
C ILE A 17 4.88 42.88 -3.38
N SER A 18 4.95 42.75 -2.06
CA SER A 18 6.17 42.35 -1.37
C SER A 18 6.61 41.00 -1.93
N GLU A 19 7.84 40.92 -2.42
CA GLU A 19 8.46 39.74 -3.05
C GLU A 19 8.75 38.57 -2.07
N ASP A 20 7.97 38.44 -0.99
CA ASP A 20 8.15 37.42 0.06
C ASP A 20 6.88 36.61 0.36
N GLU A 21 5.96 36.50 -0.60
CA GLU A 21 5.03 35.37 -0.64
C GLU A 21 5.40 34.51 -1.84
N GLU A 22 6.42 33.67 -1.66
CA GLU A 22 6.49 32.42 -2.41
C GLU A 22 5.14 31.72 -2.18
N ILE A 23 4.26 31.83 -3.16
CA ILE A 23 3.08 30.98 -3.27
C ILE A 23 3.65 29.56 -3.29
N ILE A 24 3.60 28.88 -2.14
CA ILE A 24 3.78 27.43 -2.03
C ILE A 24 2.59 26.80 -2.77
N CYS A 25 2.69 26.78 -4.10
CA CYS A 25 1.86 25.97 -4.97
C CYS A 25 2.25 24.51 -4.75
N GLY A 26 1.74 23.92 -3.66
CA GLY A 26 2.06 22.54 -3.28
C GLY A 26 1.65 22.14 -1.86
N GLU A 27 1.13 23.05 -1.03
CA GLU A 27 0.80 22.73 0.36
C GLU A 27 -0.57 22.06 0.55
N TYR A 28 -1.29 21.79 -0.55
CA TYR A 28 -2.51 20.98 -0.56
C TYR A 28 -2.64 20.22 -1.87
N GLU A 29 -1.75 19.26 -2.17
CA GLU A 29 -2.25 18.08 -2.87
C GLU A 29 -3.17 17.38 -1.88
N THR A 30 -4.41 17.89 -1.77
CA THR A 30 -5.42 17.38 -0.84
C THR A 30 -5.42 15.87 -0.98
N TYR A 31 -5.19 15.17 0.13
CA TYR A 31 -5.30 13.72 0.19
C TYR A 31 -6.70 13.41 -0.38
N THR A 32 -6.77 12.93 -1.62
CA THR A 32 -8.05 12.80 -2.30
C THR A 32 -8.93 11.92 -1.42
N LEU A 33 -10.18 12.32 -1.20
CA LEU A 33 -11.11 11.58 -0.35
C LEU A 33 -11.15 10.09 -0.75
N ALA A 34 -10.96 9.81 -2.04
CA ALA A 34 -10.74 8.49 -2.59
C ALA A 34 -9.52 7.76 -1.98
N ARG A 35 -8.30 8.32 -2.01
CA ARG A 35 -7.10 7.69 -1.44
C ARG A 35 -7.28 7.40 0.05
N PHE A 36 -7.88 8.33 0.78
CA PHE A 36 -8.17 8.14 2.20
C PHE A 36 -9.13 6.96 2.45
N LEU A 37 -10.26 6.91 1.73
CA LEU A 37 -11.23 5.81 1.85
C LEU A 37 -10.61 4.45 1.49
N PHE A 38 -9.81 4.40 0.41
CA PHE A 38 -9.13 3.17 0.02
C PHE A 38 -8.17 2.68 1.10
N ILE A 39 -7.35 3.57 1.66
CA ILE A 39 -6.40 3.20 2.72
C ILE A 39 -7.15 2.77 3.98
N PHE A 40 -8.23 3.46 4.34
CA PHE A 40 -9.03 3.15 5.51
C PHE A 40 -9.63 1.74 5.42
N VAL A 41 -10.40 1.46 4.35
CA VAL A 41 -11.03 0.16 4.13
C VAL A 41 -9.98 -0.94 4.04
N SER A 42 -8.92 -0.71 3.29
CA SER A 42 -7.86 -1.69 3.08
C SER A 42 -7.04 -1.94 4.35
N SER A 43 -6.92 -0.98 5.28
CA SER A 43 -6.28 -1.20 6.58
C SER A 43 -7.06 -2.17 7.46
N TRP A 44 -8.39 -2.08 7.46
CA TRP A 44 -9.24 -3.06 8.14
C TRP A 44 -9.09 -4.45 7.53
N ILE A 45 -9.10 -4.54 6.20
CA ILE A 45 -8.89 -5.80 5.48
C ILE A 45 -7.51 -6.37 5.81
N ALA A 46 -6.46 -5.54 5.81
CA ALA A 46 -5.10 -5.98 6.13
C ALA A 46 -4.97 -6.46 7.58
N LEU A 47 -5.66 -5.83 8.53
CA LEU A 47 -5.70 -6.29 9.93
C LEU A 47 -6.36 -7.66 10.04
N PHE A 48 -7.56 -7.83 9.47
CA PHE A 48 -8.26 -9.12 9.49
C PHE A 48 -7.46 -10.19 8.74
N GLY A 49 -6.91 -9.86 7.56
CA GLY A 49 -6.06 -10.74 6.77
C GLY A 49 -4.81 -11.17 7.53
N THR A 50 -4.11 -10.26 8.18
CA THR A 50 -2.92 -10.61 8.98
C THR A 50 -3.30 -11.52 10.15
N SER A 51 -4.36 -11.21 10.88
CA SER A 51 -4.82 -12.05 12.00
C SER A 51 -5.28 -13.44 11.56
N GLY A 52 -6.03 -13.54 10.45
CA GLY A 52 -6.57 -14.78 9.93
C GLY A 52 -5.46 -15.68 9.38
N ASN A 53 -4.53 -15.12 8.62
CA ASN A 53 -3.40 -15.87 8.07
C ASN A 53 -2.40 -16.29 9.16
N LEU A 54 -2.17 -15.46 10.18
CA LEU A 54 -1.35 -15.84 11.32
C LEU A 54 -2.02 -16.93 12.16
N PHE A 55 -3.35 -16.88 12.34
CA PHE A 55 -4.10 -17.92 13.02
C PHE A 55 -4.06 -19.25 12.24
N LEU A 56 -4.17 -19.23 10.91
CA LEU A 56 -4.00 -20.41 10.07
C LEU A 56 -2.61 -21.01 10.20
N LEU A 57 -1.56 -20.17 10.21
CA LEU A 57 -0.19 -20.64 10.43
C LEU A 57 0.01 -21.24 11.81
N TYR A 58 -0.56 -20.62 12.84
CA TYR A 58 -0.56 -21.17 14.18
C TYR A 58 -1.27 -22.53 14.21
N LEU A 59 -2.43 -22.66 13.57
CA LEU A 59 -3.17 -23.92 13.52
C LEU A 59 -2.39 -25.02 12.80
N PHE A 60 -1.77 -24.71 11.66
CA PHE A 60 -0.94 -25.67 10.92
C PHE A 60 0.32 -26.07 11.68
N SER A 61 0.95 -25.12 12.39
CA SER A 61 2.15 -25.37 13.20
C SER A 61 1.83 -26.16 14.48
N ALA A 62 0.74 -25.79 15.17
CA ALA A 62 0.31 -26.45 16.40
C ALA A 62 -0.25 -27.86 16.15
N ARG A 63 -0.84 -28.10 14.98
CA ARG A 63 -1.51 -29.35 14.64
C ARG A 63 -0.62 -30.23 13.76
N ASN A 64 0.45 -30.75 14.35
CA ASN A 64 1.27 -31.82 13.77
C ASN A 64 0.44 -33.12 13.63
N TYR A 65 -0.23 -33.32 12.48
CA TYR A 65 -0.95 -34.56 12.20
C TYR A 65 0.04 -35.62 11.67
N PRO A 66 0.20 -36.78 12.34
CA PRO A 66 1.20 -37.78 11.95
C PRO A 66 0.82 -38.63 10.71
N ASN A 67 -0.36 -38.46 10.11
CA ASN A 67 -0.86 -39.37 9.05
C ASN A 67 -1.54 -38.68 7.85
N THR A 68 -1.38 -37.36 7.70
CA THR A 68 -1.93 -36.63 6.55
C THR A 68 -0.76 -35.98 5.81
N PRO A 69 -0.66 -36.08 4.48
CA PRO A 69 0.40 -35.40 3.75
C PRO A 69 0.35 -33.91 4.13
N PRO A 70 1.48 -33.29 4.49
CA PRO A 70 1.49 -31.88 4.85
C PRO A 70 0.95 -31.12 3.65
N THR A 71 -0.21 -30.48 3.81
CA THR A 71 -0.74 -29.56 2.80
C THR A 71 0.12 -28.29 2.85
N LEU A 72 1.35 -28.41 2.36
CA LEU A 72 2.36 -27.35 2.30
C LEU A 72 1.81 -26.13 1.57
N TYR A 73 0.96 -26.36 0.56
CA TYR A 73 0.34 -25.31 -0.24
C TYR A 73 -0.51 -24.32 0.59
N PRO A 74 -1.55 -24.72 1.35
CA PRO A 74 -2.25 -23.85 2.29
C PRO A 74 -1.35 -23.11 3.29
N GLY A 75 -0.29 -23.76 3.80
CA GLY A 75 0.66 -23.13 4.71
C GLY A 75 1.46 -22.02 4.03
N VAL A 76 2.04 -22.30 2.87
CA VAL A 76 2.78 -21.30 2.07
C VAL A 76 1.84 -20.18 1.62
N LEU A 77 0.59 -20.49 1.25
CA LEU A 77 -0.40 -19.47 0.90
C LEU A 77 -0.67 -18.51 2.06
N ALA A 78 -0.86 -19.04 3.28
CA ALA A 78 -1.05 -18.22 4.48
C ALA A 78 0.20 -17.37 4.81
N ILE A 79 1.41 -17.87 4.54
CA ILE A 79 2.65 -17.06 4.65
C ILE A 79 2.64 -15.92 3.64
N LEU A 80 2.35 -16.20 2.36
CA LEU A 80 2.31 -15.19 1.30
C LEU A 80 1.26 -14.12 1.59
N ASP A 81 0.07 -14.52 2.06
CA ASP A 81 -0.99 -13.58 2.41
C ASP A 81 -0.63 -12.76 3.68
N ALA A 82 0.06 -13.35 4.66
CA ALA A 82 0.58 -12.58 5.79
C ALA A 82 1.67 -11.57 5.35
N ILE A 83 2.55 -11.95 4.42
CA ILE A 83 3.58 -11.07 3.87
C ILE A 83 2.96 -9.90 3.11
N ILE A 84 1.97 -10.15 2.23
CA ILE A 84 1.36 -9.06 1.47
C ILE A 84 0.59 -8.10 2.38
N CYS A 85 -0.10 -8.61 3.40
CA CYS A 85 -0.77 -7.76 4.40
C CYS A 85 0.23 -6.96 5.24
N ALA A 86 1.35 -7.56 5.64
CA ALA A 86 2.42 -6.86 6.37
C ALA A 86 3.07 -5.77 5.50
N MET A 87 3.36 -6.06 4.23
CA MET A 87 3.92 -5.07 3.29
C MET A 87 2.94 -3.93 3.01
N TYR A 88 1.64 -4.22 2.94
CA TYR A 88 0.59 -3.20 2.85
C TYR A 88 0.65 -2.27 4.06
N ILE A 89 0.64 -2.81 5.29
CA ILE A 89 0.71 -2.01 6.51
C ILE A 89 2.02 -1.22 6.56
N PHE A 90 3.13 -1.81 6.12
CA PHE A 90 4.42 -1.12 6.09
C PHE A 90 4.43 0.06 5.11
N LEU A 91 3.96 -0.14 3.87
CA LEU A 91 3.96 0.92 2.84
C LEU A 91 2.99 2.05 3.21
N PHE A 92 1.75 1.74 3.56
CA PHE A 92 0.74 2.75 3.89
C PHE A 92 0.89 3.31 5.30
N GLY A 93 1.30 2.48 6.26
CA GLY A 93 1.58 2.92 7.62
C GLY A 93 2.82 3.79 7.71
N ALA A 94 3.87 3.50 6.93
CA ALA A 94 5.05 4.36 6.90
C ALA A 94 4.81 5.68 6.15
N ASP A 95 4.01 5.68 5.08
CA ASP A 95 3.51 6.92 4.44
C ASP A 95 2.81 7.82 5.47
N ALA A 96 1.89 7.26 6.27
CA ALA A 96 1.25 7.98 7.36
C ALA A 96 2.24 8.43 8.45
N ALA A 97 3.17 7.58 8.86
CA ALA A 97 4.14 7.89 9.91
C ALA A 97 5.04 9.08 9.56
N ILE A 98 5.43 9.22 8.29
CA ILE A 98 6.23 10.37 7.83
C ILE A 98 5.45 11.67 7.98
N VAL A 99 4.18 11.66 7.57
CA VAL A 99 3.29 12.81 7.66
C VAL A 99 3.04 13.21 9.12
N PHE A 100 2.98 12.26 10.05
CA PHE A 100 2.71 12.57 11.47
C PHE A 100 3.95 12.91 12.29
N LEU A 101 5.09 12.25 12.07
CA LEU A 101 6.25 12.38 12.96
C LEU A 101 7.19 13.54 12.58
N HIS A 102 7.29 13.95 11.30
CA HIS A 102 8.23 15.01 10.86
C HIS A 102 9.71 14.80 11.34
N ILE A 103 10.10 13.57 11.69
CA ILE A 103 11.46 13.26 12.19
C ILE A 103 12.38 12.92 11.02
N LYS A 104 13.43 13.73 10.82
CA LYS A 104 14.43 13.56 9.74
C LYS A 104 15.09 12.18 9.70
N SER A 105 15.38 11.59 10.85
CA SER A 105 16.04 10.27 10.92
C SER A 105 15.15 9.12 10.46
N LEU A 106 13.84 9.20 10.71
CA LEU A 106 12.90 8.16 10.33
C LEU A 106 12.58 8.22 8.82
N PHE A 107 12.64 9.43 8.26
CA PHE A 107 12.48 9.69 6.83
C PHE A 107 13.55 9.01 5.97
N VAL A 108 14.83 9.08 6.37
CA VAL A 108 15.94 8.43 5.65
C VAL A 108 15.77 6.91 5.64
N LEU A 109 15.39 6.34 6.78
CA LEU A 109 15.16 4.90 6.89
C LEU A 109 14.02 4.47 5.96
N TYR A 110 12.89 5.18 5.99
CA TYR A 110 11.76 4.90 5.09
C TYR A 110 12.16 4.92 3.61
N TYR A 111 12.88 5.95 3.17
CA TYR A 111 13.22 6.11 1.76
C TYR A 111 14.08 4.94 1.23
N ILE A 112 14.91 4.34 2.08
CA ILE A 112 15.72 3.18 1.72
C ILE A 112 14.86 1.90 1.66
N TYR A 113 13.87 1.75 2.54
CA TYR A 113 13.07 0.53 2.65
C TYR A 113 11.78 0.52 1.81
N VAL A 114 11.30 1.67 1.32
CA VAL A 114 10.05 1.74 0.52
C VAL A 114 10.18 1.00 -0.82
N ILE A 115 11.34 1.13 -1.49
CA ILE A 115 11.62 0.46 -2.76
C ILE A 115 11.65 -1.07 -2.60
N PRO A 116 12.45 -1.66 -1.69
CA PRO A 116 12.47 -3.11 -1.52
C PRO A 116 11.13 -3.65 -1.03
N ALA A 117 10.42 -2.95 -0.13
CA ALA A 117 9.09 -3.36 0.30
C ALA A 117 8.08 -3.40 -0.85
N PHE A 118 8.12 -2.42 -1.76
CA PHE A 118 7.28 -2.40 -2.95
C PHE A 118 7.61 -3.55 -3.90
N VAL A 119 8.89 -3.83 -4.13
CA VAL A 119 9.33 -4.95 -4.98
C VAL A 119 8.86 -6.29 -4.40
N ILE A 120 9.06 -6.51 -3.09
CA ILE A 120 8.60 -7.72 -2.39
C ILE A 120 7.07 -7.87 -2.51
N SER A 121 6.32 -6.78 -2.40
CA SER A 121 4.86 -6.79 -2.57
C SER A 121 4.46 -7.32 -3.95
N ARG A 122 5.14 -6.87 -5.01
CA ARG A 122 4.88 -7.33 -6.38
C ARG A 122 5.27 -8.79 -6.59
N ILE A 123 6.40 -9.21 -6.04
CA ILE A 123 6.82 -10.62 -6.10
C ILE A 123 5.79 -11.50 -5.38
N THR A 124 5.33 -11.09 -4.20
CA THR A 124 4.32 -11.82 -3.42
C THR A 124 2.99 -11.90 -4.19
N GLN A 125 2.55 -10.81 -4.83
CA GLN A 125 1.37 -10.80 -5.69
C GLN A 125 1.46 -11.78 -6.86
N LEU A 126 2.65 -11.99 -7.41
CA LEU A 126 2.87 -13.01 -8.45
C LEU A 126 2.94 -14.42 -7.84
N ALA A 127 3.56 -14.58 -6.68
CA ALA A 127 3.70 -15.88 -6.02
C ALA A 127 2.36 -16.51 -5.63
N ILE A 128 1.37 -15.72 -5.17
CA ILE A 128 0.04 -16.20 -4.76
C ILE A 128 -0.64 -17.04 -5.86
N PRO A 129 -0.86 -16.53 -7.10
CA PRO A 129 -1.49 -17.32 -8.16
C PRO A 129 -0.62 -18.50 -8.61
N TYR A 130 0.71 -18.40 -8.59
CA TYR A 130 1.57 -19.55 -8.90
C TYR A 130 1.37 -20.68 -7.89
N MET A 131 1.31 -20.37 -6.60
CA MET A 131 1.05 -21.38 -5.56
C MET A 131 -0.32 -22.03 -5.73
N LEU A 132 -1.36 -21.27 -6.13
CA LEU A 132 -2.67 -21.83 -6.43
C LEU A 132 -2.63 -22.79 -7.63
N ILE A 133 -1.88 -22.47 -8.69
CA ILE A 133 -1.72 -23.35 -9.86
C ILE A 133 -1.00 -24.65 -9.45
N PHE A 134 0.07 -24.58 -8.66
CA PHE A 134 0.75 -25.79 -8.22
C PHE A 134 -0.13 -26.65 -7.30
N ALA A 135 -0.94 -26.02 -6.43
CA ALA A 135 -1.89 -26.75 -5.59
C ALA A 135 -2.97 -27.48 -6.43
N THR A 136 -3.46 -26.86 -7.50
CA THR A 136 -4.42 -27.52 -8.40
C THR A 136 -3.77 -28.62 -9.23
N LEU A 137 -2.52 -28.44 -9.68
CA LEU A 137 -1.76 -29.47 -10.39
C LEU A 137 -1.49 -30.69 -9.50
N GLU A 138 -1.06 -30.49 -8.25
CA GLU A 138 -0.91 -31.58 -7.30
C GLU A 138 -2.21 -32.37 -7.19
N ARG A 139 -3.33 -31.68 -6.93
CA ARG A 139 -4.64 -32.33 -6.82
C ARG A 139 -5.07 -33.05 -8.11
N PHE A 140 -4.73 -32.53 -9.28
CA PHE A 140 -5.01 -33.17 -10.57
C PHE A 140 -4.21 -34.46 -10.74
N VAL A 141 -2.91 -34.46 -10.43
CA VAL A 141 -2.05 -35.64 -10.51
C VAL A 141 -2.54 -36.74 -9.57
N TRP A 142 -2.97 -36.38 -8.36
CA TRP A 142 -3.57 -37.34 -7.43
C TRP A 142 -4.84 -37.98 -7.97
N LEU A 143 -5.72 -37.20 -8.62
CA LEU A 143 -6.97 -37.70 -9.17
C LEU A 143 -6.80 -38.48 -10.48
N ALA A 144 -5.76 -38.20 -11.26
CA ALA A 144 -5.50 -38.85 -12.55
C ALA A 144 -4.63 -40.12 -12.42
N GLY A 145 -3.98 -40.31 -11.27
CA GLY A 145 -3.21 -41.51 -10.96
C GLY A 145 -4.02 -42.66 -10.37
N ASP A 146 -5.26 -42.38 -9.96
CA ASP A 146 -6.31 -43.36 -9.61
C ASP A 146 -7.17 -43.70 -10.84
#